data_AF-A0A951JFK5-F1
#
_entry.id   AF-A0A951JFK5-F1
#
_cell.length_a   1.000
_cell.length_b   1.000
_cell.length_c   1.000
_cell.angle_alpha   90.00
_cell.angle_beta   90.00
_cell.angle_gamma   90.00
#
_symmetry.space_group_name_H-M   'P 1'
#
loop_
_entity.id
_entity.type
_entity.pdbx_description
1 polymer ?
#
loop_
_entity_poly.entity_id
_entity_poly.type
_entity_poly.pdbx_seq_one_letter_code
_entity_poly.pdbx_strand_id
1 'polypeptide(L)'
;MAETSAGAAASRGEYRGLRGYRPGDDPRDIHWKTSARLTNPVVREYERDGAEATWIVLDVGGEPGDEAEIAVEVAASLAAAAAGQGKRFGLVAGDWRLEPGSGLGQLEAALDLLARVDFRPDARAPAPPAARERCVLVALSGRAAAGYGDAYVGAAA
;
A
#
# COMPACT_ATOMS: atom_id res chain seq x y z
N MET A 1 41.26 -5.49 -2.52
CA MET A 1 40.73 -4.23 -1.96
C MET A 1 40.86 -3.19 -3.07
N ALA A 2 39.83 -2.62 -3.68
CA ALA A 2 38.51 -2.27 -3.16
C ALA A 2 37.36 -2.79 -4.05
N GLU A 3 36.24 -3.08 -3.40
CA GLU A 3 35.01 -3.65 -3.93
C GLU A 3 34.25 -2.69 -4.87
N THR A 4 33.84 -3.24 -6.01
CA THR A 4 32.78 -2.68 -6.85
C THR A 4 31.44 -3.08 -6.22
N SER A 5 30.72 -2.13 -5.63
CA SER A 5 29.31 -2.34 -5.26
C SER A 5 28.43 -1.70 -6.34
N ALA A 6 28.09 -2.53 -7.33
CA ALA A 6 27.03 -2.26 -8.29
C ALA A 6 25.67 -2.52 -7.62
N GLY A 7 25.09 -1.47 -7.03
CA GLY A 7 23.67 -1.48 -6.69
C GLY A 7 22.86 -1.30 -7.97
N ALA A 8 22.39 -2.42 -8.54
CA ALA A 8 21.54 -2.44 -9.72
C ALA A 8 20.32 -1.53 -9.51
N ALA A 9 20.33 -0.37 -10.16
CA ALA A 9 19.17 0.51 -10.23
C ALA A 9 18.11 -0.22 -11.06
N ALA A 10 17.11 -0.79 -10.40
CA ALA A 10 15.86 -1.19 -11.05
C ALA A 10 15.43 -0.01 -11.95
N SER A 11 15.24 -0.23 -13.25
CA SER A 11 14.91 0.84 -14.18
C SER A 11 13.74 1.64 -13.61
N ARG A 12 13.93 2.96 -13.40
CA ARG A 12 12.94 3.78 -12.70
C ARG A 12 11.66 4.00 -13.52
N GLY A 13 11.56 3.42 -14.73
CA GLY A 13 10.51 3.73 -15.70
C GLY A 13 10.92 4.90 -16.58
N GLU A 14 10.12 5.20 -17.59
CA GLU A 14 10.28 6.39 -18.40
C GLU A 14 9.94 7.64 -17.58
N TYR A 15 10.54 8.79 -17.85
CA TYR A 15 10.22 10.01 -17.08
C TYR A 15 8.83 10.53 -17.50
N ARG A 16 7.90 10.65 -16.54
CA ARG A 16 6.54 11.14 -16.78
C ARG A 16 6.42 12.65 -16.57
N GLY A 17 7.06 13.19 -15.53
CA GLY A 17 6.90 14.60 -15.19
C GLY A 17 7.35 14.96 -13.77
N LEU A 18 6.90 16.12 -13.29
CA LEU A 18 7.09 16.58 -11.91
C LEU A 18 5.73 16.61 -11.20
N ARG A 19 5.69 16.17 -9.95
CA ARG A 19 4.55 16.38 -9.05
C ARG A 19 4.98 16.97 -7.72
N GLY A 20 4.04 17.54 -6.97
CA GLY A 20 4.28 17.94 -5.59
C GLY A 20 4.71 16.76 -4.73
N TYR A 21 5.68 16.99 -3.84
CA TYR A 21 6.10 16.03 -2.83
C TYR A 21 4.92 15.65 -1.94
N ARG A 22 4.79 14.35 -1.70
CA ARG A 22 3.89 13.75 -0.71
C ARG A 22 4.77 13.11 0.36
N PRO A 23 4.32 13.11 1.63
CA PRO A 23 5.00 12.40 2.68
C PRO A 23 5.43 10.99 2.25
N GLY A 24 6.73 10.76 2.41
CA GLY A 24 7.49 9.55 2.09
C GLY A 24 7.74 9.24 0.60
N ASP A 25 7.57 10.21 -0.28
CA ASP A 25 8.32 10.16 -1.55
C ASP A 25 9.82 10.03 -1.28
N ASP A 26 10.52 9.24 -2.09
CA ASP A 26 11.97 9.08 -1.99
C ASP A 26 12.64 10.47 -2.14
N PRO A 27 13.38 10.96 -1.14
CA PRO A 27 14.07 12.24 -1.24
C PRO A 27 15.06 12.32 -2.41
N ARG A 28 15.52 11.16 -2.91
CA ARG A 28 16.36 11.07 -4.11
C ARG A 28 15.59 11.44 -5.38
N ASP A 29 14.27 11.37 -5.37
CA ASP A 29 13.42 11.79 -6.49
C ASP A 29 13.11 13.27 -6.48
N ILE A 30 13.45 14.01 -5.42
CA ILE A 30 13.25 15.46 -5.37
C ILE A 30 14.04 16.14 -6.49
N HIS A 31 13.32 16.87 -7.34
CA HIS A 31 13.92 17.69 -8.37
C HIS A 31 14.36 19.03 -7.78
N TRP A 32 15.51 19.03 -7.07
CA TRP A 32 16.02 20.17 -6.31
C TRP A 32 16.03 21.50 -7.07
N LYS A 33 16.32 21.47 -8.38
CA LYS A 33 16.33 22.69 -9.22
C LYS A 33 14.95 23.33 -9.38
N THR A 34 13.89 22.54 -9.45
CA THR A 34 12.51 23.07 -9.54
C THR A 34 11.97 23.37 -8.15
N SER A 35 12.25 22.50 -7.18
CA SER A 35 11.90 22.70 -5.77
C SER A 35 12.45 24.02 -5.23
N ALA A 36 13.70 24.38 -5.56
CA ALA A 36 14.31 25.63 -5.13
C ALA A 36 13.60 26.90 -5.65
N ARG A 37 12.75 26.78 -6.68
CA ARG A 37 11.98 27.88 -7.27
C ARG A 37 10.52 27.90 -6.81
N LEU A 38 10.10 26.91 -6.03
CA LEU A 38 8.74 26.73 -5.55
C LEU A 38 8.72 26.77 -4.02
N THR A 39 7.53 26.99 -3.45
CA THR A 39 7.32 26.96 -1.99
C THR A 39 7.31 25.54 -1.41
N ASN A 40 7.04 24.53 -2.23
CA ASN A 40 7.04 23.12 -1.81
C ASN A 40 7.98 22.27 -2.67
N PRO A 41 8.59 21.20 -2.11
CA PRO A 41 9.40 20.27 -2.89
C PRO A 41 8.56 19.59 -3.97
N VAL A 42 9.17 19.36 -5.13
CA VAL A 42 8.61 18.57 -6.23
C VAL A 42 9.48 17.36 -6.51
N VAL A 43 8.85 16.25 -6.86
CA VAL A 43 9.49 14.96 -7.12
C VAL A 43 9.34 14.58 -8.59
N ARG A 44 10.37 13.92 -9.14
CA ARG A 44 10.36 13.31 -10.46
C ARG A 44 9.42 12.12 -10.42
N GLU A 45 8.39 12.16 -11.25
CA GLU A 45 7.49 11.05 -11.48
C GLU A 45 7.96 10.28 -12.70
N TYR A 46 8.03 8.96 -12.56
CA TYR A 46 8.40 8.07 -13.64
C TYR A 46 7.19 7.20 -14.02
N GLU A 47 6.94 7.10 -15.31
CA GLU A 47 6.05 6.15 -15.96
C GLU A 47 6.71 4.78 -15.91
N ARG A 48 6.33 3.96 -14.92
CA ARG A 48 6.63 2.54 -14.98
C ARG A 48 5.53 1.87 -15.79
N ASP A 49 5.91 1.36 -16.96
CA ASP A 49 5.07 0.59 -17.87
C ASP A 49 4.13 -0.36 -17.11
N GLY A 50 2.82 -0.12 -17.24
CA GLY A 50 1.77 -1.13 -17.14
C GLY A 50 1.67 -2.02 -15.90
N ALA A 51 2.48 -1.86 -14.85
CA ALA A 51 2.45 -2.73 -13.67
C ALA A 51 1.19 -2.43 -12.86
N GLU A 52 0.14 -3.21 -13.12
CA GLU A 52 -1.13 -3.15 -12.44
C GLU A 52 -0.92 -3.37 -10.94
N ALA A 53 -1.47 -2.48 -10.11
CA ALA A 53 -1.21 -2.49 -8.68
C ALA A 53 -1.99 -3.60 -7.96
N THR A 54 -1.37 -4.16 -6.92
CA THR A 54 -2.05 -5.04 -5.97
C THR A 54 -2.89 -4.22 -5.00
N TRP A 55 -4.10 -4.68 -4.69
CA TRP A 55 -4.98 -4.08 -3.71
C TRP A 55 -5.00 -4.94 -2.45
N ILE A 56 -4.65 -4.33 -1.32
CA ILE A 56 -4.87 -4.92 0.00
C ILE A 56 -6.25 -4.43 0.45
N VAL A 57 -7.11 -5.36 0.82
CA VAL A 57 -8.48 -5.05 1.26
C VAL A 57 -8.66 -5.63 2.65
N LEU A 58 -8.82 -4.77 3.65
CA LEU A 58 -9.12 -5.15 5.02
C LEU A 58 -10.63 -5.08 5.25
N ASP A 59 -11.24 -6.23 5.53
CA ASP A 59 -12.61 -6.30 6.03
C ASP A 59 -12.62 -5.91 7.50
N VAL A 60 -13.22 -4.75 7.79
CA VAL A 60 -13.33 -4.20 9.14
C VAL A 60 -14.63 -4.65 9.84
N GLY A 61 -15.36 -5.60 9.24
CA GLY A 61 -16.53 -6.22 9.81
C GLY A 61 -16.17 -7.21 10.90
N GLY A 62 -16.64 -6.97 12.11
CA GLY A 62 -16.50 -7.88 13.24
C GLY A 62 -16.28 -7.17 14.57
N GLU A 63 -16.17 -7.97 15.63
CA GLU A 63 -15.85 -7.46 16.96
C GLU A 63 -14.38 -7.04 17.04
N PRO A 64 -14.07 -5.90 17.69
CA PRO A 64 -12.70 -5.58 18.07
C PRO A 64 -12.11 -6.67 18.99
N GLY A 65 -10.79 -6.87 18.91
CA GLY A 65 -10.06 -7.83 19.73
C GLY A 65 -8.86 -8.41 19.00
N ASP A 66 -8.29 -9.48 19.54
CA ASP A 66 -7.04 -10.08 19.05
C ASP A 66 -7.10 -10.45 17.56
N GLU A 67 -8.22 -10.99 17.07
CA GLU A 67 -8.37 -11.31 15.63
C GLU A 67 -8.33 -10.05 14.75
N ALA A 68 -8.89 -8.93 15.22
CA ALA A 68 -8.83 -7.65 14.52
C ALA A 68 -7.42 -7.07 14.49
N GLU A 69 -6.68 -7.18 15.60
CA GLU A 69 -5.27 -6.79 15.66
C GLU A 69 -4.42 -7.62 14.68
N ILE A 70 -4.63 -8.94 14.64
CA ILE A 70 -3.97 -9.84 13.68
C ILE A 70 -4.31 -9.44 12.24
N ALA A 71 -5.56 -9.12 11.94
CA ALA A 71 -5.97 -8.70 10.60
C ALA A 71 -5.28 -7.39 10.18
N VAL A 72 -5.15 -6.43 11.09
CA VAL A 72 -4.38 -5.19 10.85
C VAL A 72 -2.90 -5.50 10.63
N GLU A 73 -2.30 -6.37 11.44
CA GLU A 73 -0.89 -6.79 11.31
C GLU A 73 -0.62 -7.48 9.96
N VAL A 74 -1.53 -8.34 9.52
CA VAL A 74 -1.44 -9.00 8.20
C VAL A 74 -1.51 -7.96 7.07
N ALA A 75 -2.45 -7.02 7.14
CA ALA A 75 -2.56 -5.94 6.15
C ALA A 75 -1.29 -5.07 6.10
N ALA A 76 -0.74 -4.71 7.27
CA ALA A 76 0.51 -3.98 7.40
C ALA A 76 1.69 -4.76 6.81
N SER A 77 1.76 -6.06 7.07
CA SER A 77 2.81 -6.94 6.55
C SER A 77 2.77 -7.06 5.02
N LEU A 78 1.57 -7.15 4.43
CA LEU A 78 1.39 -7.15 2.98
C LEU A 78 1.85 -5.82 2.37
N ALA A 79 1.51 -4.69 2.99
CA ALA A 79 1.96 -3.37 2.57
C ALA A 79 3.49 -3.24 2.63
N ALA A 80 4.10 -3.70 3.74
CA ALA A 80 5.54 -3.69 3.93
C ALA A 80 6.26 -4.57 2.90
N ALA A 81 5.73 -5.76 2.61
CA ALA A 81 6.26 -6.66 1.60
C ALA A 81 6.20 -6.04 0.20
N ALA A 82 5.07 -5.42 -0.17
CA ALA A 82 4.90 -4.74 -1.45
C ALA A 82 5.88 -3.55 -1.59
N ALA A 83 6.00 -2.73 -0.54
CA ALA A 83 6.93 -1.61 -0.50
C ALA A 83 8.40 -2.06 -0.62
N GLY A 84 8.80 -3.09 0.13
CA GLY A 84 10.15 -3.66 0.10
C GLY A 84 10.53 -4.26 -1.26
N GLN A 85 9.55 -4.77 -2.01
CA GLN A 85 9.73 -5.25 -3.38
C GLN A 85 9.64 -4.14 -4.44
N GLY A 86 9.37 -2.89 -4.04
CA GLY A 86 9.13 -1.78 -4.96
C GLY A 86 7.89 -1.96 -5.84
N LYS A 87 6.95 -2.82 -5.43
CA LYS A 87 5.67 -3.05 -6.10
C LYS A 87 4.68 -1.94 -5.76
N ARG A 88 3.75 -1.67 -6.69
CA ARG A 88 2.66 -0.75 -6.43
C ARG A 88 1.55 -1.44 -5.66
N PHE A 89 1.05 -0.80 -4.61
CA PHE A 89 -0.10 -1.30 -3.88
C PHE A 89 -1.04 -0.19 -3.42
N GLY A 90 -2.34 -0.48 -3.41
CA GLY A 90 -3.38 0.32 -2.77
C GLY A 90 -3.94 -0.40 -1.54
N LEU A 91 -4.64 0.34 -0.68
CA LEU A 91 -5.25 -0.20 0.54
C LEU A 91 -6.68 0.31 0.68
N VAL A 92 -7.61 -0.58 1.02
CA VAL A 92 -8.99 -0.25 1.43
C VAL A 92 -9.25 -0.87 2.80
N ALA A 93 -9.82 -0.10 3.72
CA ALA A 93 -10.20 -0.57 5.04
C ALA A 93 -11.46 0.19 5.53
N GLY A 94 -12.63 -0.44 5.46
CA GLY A 94 -13.90 0.25 5.68
C GLY A 94 -14.11 1.41 4.70
N ASP A 95 -14.30 2.62 5.23
CA ASP A 95 -14.43 3.85 4.44
C ASP A 95 -13.08 4.47 4.04
N TRP A 96 -11.98 3.95 4.56
CA TRP A 96 -10.65 4.44 4.24
C TRP A 96 -10.13 3.84 2.93
N ARG A 97 -9.52 4.70 2.11
CA ARG A 97 -8.93 4.30 0.84
C ARG A 97 -7.64 5.05 0.57
N LEU A 98 -6.59 4.28 0.30
CA LEU A 98 -5.30 4.75 -0.17
C LEU A 98 -5.11 4.28 -1.61
N GLU A 99 -5.01 5.23 -2.54
CA GLU A 99 -4.77 4.92 -3.95
C GLU A 99 -3.39 4.29 -4.17
N PRO A 100 -3.22 3.47 -5.23
CA PRO A 100 -1.98 2.75 -5.43
C PRO A 100 -0.77 3.64 -5.67
N GLY A 101 0.19 3.55 -4.77
CA GLY A 101 1.52 4.15 -4.87
C GLY A 101 2.60 3.10 -4.64
N SER A 102 3.84 3.54 -4.40
CA SER A 102 4.99 2.66 -4.15
C SER A 102 6.03 3.37 -3.29
N GLY A 103 6.95 2.60 -2.71
CA GLY A 103 8.04 3.13 -1.90
C GLY A 103 7.65 3.38 -0.45
N LEU A 104 8.55 4.02 0.30
CA LEU A 104 8.44 4.15 1.75
C LEU A 104 7.24 5.01 2.19
N GLY A 105 6.91 6.07 1.48
CA GLY A 105 5.76 6.91 1.81
C GLY A 105 4.42 6.28 1.56
N GLN A 106 4.36 5.38 0.57
CA GLN A 106 3.17 4.55 0.42
C GLN A 106 3.00 3.63 1.62
N LEU A 107 4.09 3.08 2.14
CA LEU A 107 4.06 2.26 3.36
C LEU A 107 3.67 3.10 4.58
N GLU A 108 4.29 4.26 4.80
CA GLU A 108 3.94 5.18 5.90
C GLU A 108 2.46 5.57 5.86
N ALA A 109 1.96 5.98 4.70
CA ALA A 109 0.54 6.32 4.52
C ALA A 109 -0.40 5.13 4.78
N ALA A 110 0.02 3.92 4.43
CA ALA A 110 -0.74 2.71 4.70
C ALA A 110 -0.78 2.38 6.20
N LEU A 111 0.36 2.48 6.90
CA LEU A 111 0.43 2.26 8.34
C LEU A 111 -0.37 3.33 9.12
N ASP A 112 -0.29 4.59 8.72
CA ASP A 112 -1.09 5.68 9.30
C ASP A 112 -2.60 5.46 9.11
N LEU A 113 -3.01 4.92 7.97
CA LEU A 113 -4.40 4.56 7.69
C LEU A 113 -4.83 3.39 8.59
N LEU A 114 -4.04 2.32 8.63
CA LEU A 114 -4.31 1.13 9.45
C LEU A 114 -4.39 1.45 10.94
N ALA A 115 -3.58 2.39 11.44
CA ALA A 115 -3.61 2.81 12.83
C ALA A 115 -4.91 3.55 13.23
N ARG A 116 -5.74 3.96 12.26
CA ARG A 116 -7.00 4.72 12.48
C ARG A 116 -8.25 3.90 12.17
N VAL A 117 -8.08 2.64 11.79
CA VAL A 117 -9.21 1.81 11.39
C VAL A 117 -9.94 1.29 12.62
N ASP A 118 -11.27 1.37 12.60
CA ASP A 118 -12.13 0.79 13.64
C ASP A 118 -12.86 -0.43 13.09
N PHE A 119 -12.81 -1.53 13.83
CA PHE A 119 -13.62 -2.72 13.54
C PHE A 119 -15.01 -2.57 14.14
N ARG A 120 -16.04 -2.92 13.37
CA ARG A 120 -17.44 -2.87 13.82
C ARG A 120 -18.23 -4.05 13.29
N PRO A 121 -19.12 -4.67 14.11
CA PRO A 121 -19.94 -5.80 13.67
C PRO A 121 -20.86 -5.49 12.49
N ASP A 122 -21.32 -4.24 12.40
CA ASP A 122 -22.22 -3.75 11.36
C ASP A 122 -21.50 -3.20 10.12
N ALA A 123 -20.17 -3.25 10.07
CA ALA A 123 -19.43 -2.75 8.92
C ALA A 123 -19.74 -3.57 7.66
N ARG A 124 -20.01 -2.84 6.58
CA ARG A 124 -20.33 -3.42 5.27
C ARG A 124 -19.12 -4.18 4.71
N ALA A 125 -19.37 -5.36 4.16
CA ALA A 125 -18.35 -6.11 3.43
C ALA A 125 -17.71 -5.25 2.32
N PRO A 126 -16.37 -5.20 2.24
CA PRO A 126 -15.70 -4.39 1.23
C PRO A 126 -15.92 -4.99 -0.17
N ALA A 127 -16.18 -4.11 -1.15
CA ALA A 127 -16.23 -4.49 -2.56
C ALA A 127 -14.82 -4.39 -3.17
N PRO A 128 -14.45 -5.29 -4.09
CA PRO A 128 -13.14 -5.26 -4.72
C PRO A 128 -12.98 -3.95 -5.52
N PRO A 129 -11.92 -3.17 -5.27
CA PRO A 129 -11.70 -1.89 -5.95
C PRO A 129 -11.15 -2.04 -7.38
N ALA A 130 -10.78 -3.25 -7.78
CA ALA A 130 -10.22 -3.61 -9.09
C ALA A 130 -10.61 -5.05 -9.46
N ALA A 131 -10.03 -5.59 -10.53
CA ALA A 131 -10.16 -7.01 -10.87
C ALA A 131 -9.77 -7.92 -9.69
N ARG A 132 -10.49 -9.02 -9.51
CA ARG A 132 -10.41 -9.88 -8.32
C ARG A 132 -9.03 -10.51 -8.15
N GLU A 133 -8.39 -10.91 -9.24
CA GLU A 133 -7.01 -11.42 -9.27
C GLU A 133 -5.95 -10.42 -8.77
N ARG A 134 -6.31 -9.15 -8.56
CA ARG A 134 -5.40 -8.12 -8.04
C ARG A 134 -5.69 -7.76 -6.59
N CYS A 135 -6.71 -8.35 -6.00
CA CYS A 135 -7.17 -8.00 -4.66
C CYS A 135 -6.84 -9.14 -3.69
N VAL A 136 -6.11 -8.82 -2.63
CA VAL A 136 -5.88 -9.69 -1.48
C VAL A 136 -6.82 -9.24 -0.36
N LEU A 137 -7.73 -10.12 0.03
CA LEU A 137 -8.65 -9.86 1.14
C LEU A 137 -8.04 -10.35 2.46
N VAL A 138 -8.06 -9.49 3.46
CA VAL A 138 -7.77 -9.79 4.86
C VAL A 138 -9.07 -9.63 5.64
N ALA A 139 -9.55 -10.70 6.28
CA ALA A 139 -10.81 -10.70 7.02
C ALA A 139 -10.71 -11.56 8.27
N LEU A 140 -11.58 -11.30 9.24
CA LEU A 140 -11.70 -12.12 10.45
C LEU A 140 -12.20 -13.53 10.13
N SER A 141 -11.94 -14.46 11.04
CA SER A 141 -12.41 -15.84 11.01
C SER A 141 -13.92 -15.90 10.74
N GLY A 142 -14.33 -16.70 9.75
CA GLY A 142 -15.76 -16.89 9.41
C GLY A 142 -16.41 -15.78 8.59
N ARG A 143 -15.67 -14.70 8.24
CA ARG A 143 -16.16 -13.59 7.40
C ARG A 143 -15.62 -13.60 5.97
N ALA A 144 -15.06 -14.72 5.50
CA ALA A 144 -14.54 -14.85 4.15
C ALA A 144 -15.56 -14.42 3.09
N ALA A 145 -15.37 -13.23 2.51
CA ALA A 145 -16.23 -12.71 1.48
C ALA A 145 -15.97 -13.45 0.17
N ALA A 146 -17.02 -14.06 -0.40
CA ALA A 146 -16.95 -14.68 -1.71
C ALA A 146 -16.51 -13.66 -2.78
N GLY A 147 -15.48 -14.00 -3.58
CA GLY A 147 -15.09 -13.22 -4.75
C GLY A 147 -13.75 -12.49 -4.71
N TYR A 148 -12.81 -12.87 -3.85
CA TYR A 148 -11.41 -12.45 -3.92
C TYR A 148 -10.52 -13.63 -4.36
N GLY A 149 -9.38 -13.34 -5.01
CA GLY A 149 -8.48 -14.37 -5.57
C GLY A 149 -7.75 -15.18 -4.49
N ASP A 150 -7.26 -14.50 -3.45
CA ASP A 150 -6.67 -15.09 -2.25
C ASP A 150 -7.32 -14.46 -1.00
N ALA A 151 -7.57 -15.29 0.02
CA ALA A 151 -8.14 -14.87 1.30
C ALA A 151 -7.27 -15.41 2.45
N TYR A 152 -6.79 -14.51 3.31
CA TYR A 152 -6.18 -14.91 4.59
C TYR A 152 -7.26 -14.87 5.66
N VAL A 153 -7.47 -16.04 6.29
CA VAL A 153 -8.37 -16.21 7.42
C VAL A 153 -7.49 -16.55 8.63
N GLY A 154 -7.53 -15.72 9.66
CA GLY A 154 -6.87 -16.02 10.93
C GLY A 154 -7.37 -17.35 11.46
N ALA A 155 -6.47 -18.19 11.97
CA ALA A 155 -6.87 -19.37 12.74
C ALA A 155 -6.95 -18.95 14.20
N ALA A 156 -8.15 -19.02 14.79
CA ALA A 156 -8.27 -19.08 16.24
C ALA A 156 -7.50 -20.32 16.73
N ALA A 157 -6.56 -20.11 17.65
CA ALA A 157 -5.81 -21.18 18.31
C ALA A 157 -6.70 -21.96 19.29
#